data_AF-A0A6P6XKC4-F1
#
_entry.id   AF-A0A6P6XKC4-F1
#
_cell.length_a   1.000
_cell.length_b   1.000
_cell.length_c   1.000
_cell.angle_alpha   90.00
_cell.angle_beta   90.00
_cell.angle_gamma   90.00
#
_symmetry.space_group_name_H-M   'P 1'
#
loop_
_entity.id
_entity.type
_entity.pdbx_description
1 polymer ?
#
loop_
_entity_poly.entity_id
_entity_poly.type
_entity_poly.pdbx_seq_one_letter_code
_entity_poly.pdbx_strand_id
1 'polypeptide(L)'
;MPQLKFADFEFQALKQYLESGDGKILVLLEEGGERKSSSNINYFIEEYGTSVNNDKVIRTSFYKYYNPKEVLIQDGIINRSLINHASQTNLIQSQNNNNGGGGGLSYLYPFGATLNVAKPSLPVLSTGKTSFPPCRPTCSFYEHETNNDGGRMIIFGSGHGFIDKYINKEQNVNLFDLFLDYLQDKQFKPNMIDALNPEINDYHVVPDLELLCNDPMLYLEESEELPIDYSTLFSRKIKKISNLSLAHINQTFNELQIEKRTLQVIKPHFETPLPGLQPAVYMPVFRAHTKPELELFDLDNEFASVQSKLAKLANKCNNNDIDYFICESGLIVGLDMANLKEKNICKHILYMVASKIVSFKKINND
;
A
#
# COMPACT_ATOMS: atom_id res chain seq x y z
N MET A 1 -9.85 -0.28 24.45
CA MET A 1 -9.46 0.89 23.62
C MET A 1 -10.31 2.05 24.10
N PRO A 2 -9.71 3.22 24.40
CA PRO A 2 -10.44 4.33 25.02
C PRO A 2 -11.49 4.88 24.05
N GLN A 3 -12.76 4.92 24.49
CA GLN A 3 -13.92 5.36 23.70
C GLN A 3 -14.52 6.68 24.21
N LEU A 4 -13.95 7.23 25.29
CA LEU A 4 -14.37 8.46 25.93
C LEU A 4 -13.20 9.42 26.02
N LYS A 5 -13.52 10.70 26.19
CA LYS A 5 -12.53 11.74 26.45
C LYS A 5 -12.10 11.66 27.91
N PHE A 6 -10.80 11.79 28.12
CA PHE A 6 -10.19 11.95 29.42
C PHE A 6 -10.22 13.42 29.85
N ALA A 7 -10.35 13.64 31.14
CA ALA A 7 -10.24 14.95 31.76
C ALA A 7 -8.79 15.27 32.15
N ASP A 8 -8.49 16.55 32.36
CA ASP A 8 -7.13 17.01 32.66
C ASP A 8 -6.55 16.39 33.94
N PHE A 9 -7.39 16.16 34.96
CA PHE A 9 -6.96 15.52 36.21
C PHE A 9 -6.59 14.03 36.02
N GLU A 10 -7.23 13.34 35.06
CA GLU A 10 -6.89 11.95 34.73
C GLU A 10 -5.55 11.89 34.03
N PHE A 11 -5.29 12.83 33.11
CA PHE A 11 -3.98 12.95 32.48
C PHE A 11 -2.89 13.29 33.50
N GLN A 12 -3.14 14.20 34.45
CA GLN A 12 -2.19 14.48 35.53
C GLN A 12 -1.90 13.24 36.38
N ALA A 13 -2.91 12.43 36.71
CA ALA A 13 -2.73 11.19 37.44
C ALA A 13 -1.89 10.16 36.65
N LEU A 14 -2.12 10.04 35.33
CA LEU A 14 -1.33 9.17 34.46
C LEU A 14 0.13 9.62 34.35
N LYS A 15 0.37 10.95 34.25
CA LYS A 15 1.73 11.52 34.25
C LYS A 15 2.44 11.23 35.57
N GLN A 16 1.79 11.52 36.70
CA GLN A 16 2.33 11.20 38.02
C GLN A 16 2.63 9.70 38.19
N TYR A 17 1.75 8.83 37.69
CA TYR A 17 1.97 7.39 37.72
C TYR A 17 3.23 7.01 36.92
N LEU A 18 3.41 7.54 35.71
CA LEU A 18 4.57 7.26 34.87
C LEU A 18 5.88 7.84 35.46
N GLU A 19 5.83 9.05 36.02
CA GLU A 19 6.98 9.75 36.63
C GLU A 19 7.39 9.15 37.98
N SER A 20 6.49 8.44 38.67
CA SER A 20 6.80 7.80 39.97
C SER A 20 7.80 6.63 39.92
N GLY A 21 8.29 6.27 38.73
CA GLY A 21 9.40 5.33 38.51
C GLY A 21 8.99 3.89 38.19
N ASP A 22 7.94 3.35 38.82
CA ASP A 22 7.42 1.99 38.54
C ASP A 22 6.12 1.98 37.73
N GLY A 23 5.74 3.13 37.17
CA GLY A 23 4.54 3.27 36.35
C GLY A 23 4.66 2.52 35.03
N LYS A 24 3.69 1.64 34.74
CA LYS A 24 3.64 0.83 33.51
C LYS A 24 2.33 1.09 32.79
N ILE A 25 2.40 1.66 31.59
CA ILE A 25 1.22 2.04 30.82
C ILE A 25 1.23 1.31 29.46
N LEU A 26 0.16 0.58 29.16
CA LEU A 26 -0.07 -0.01 27.84
C LEU A 26 -1.29 0.66 27.20
N VAL A 27 -1.07 1.43 26.14
CA VAL A 27 -2.10 2.11 25.38
C VAL A 27 -2.41 1.31 24.11
N LEU A 28 -3.63 0.77 24.03
CA LEU A 28 -4.13 0.02 22.88
C LEU A 28 -5.20 0.83 22.14
N LEU A 29 -5.02 0.98 20.83
CA LEU A 29 -5.82 1.85 19.96
C LEU A 29 -6.46 1.06 18.81
N GLU A 30 -7.34 1.70 18.04
CA GLU A 30 -7.99 1.09 16.88
C GLU A 30 -7.81 1.92 15.61
N GLU A 31 -8.16 1.32 14.47
CA GLU A 31 -8.26 2.01 13.19
C GLU A 31 -9.10 3.29 13.26
N GLY A 32 -8.74 4.29 12.46
CA GLY A 32 -9.41 5.58 12.44
C GLY A 32 -9.04 6.50 13.61
N GLY A 33 -8.16 6.04 14.50
CA GLY A 33 -7.54 6.85 15.54
C GLY A 33 -8.56 7.51 16.47
N GLU A 34 -8.27 8.74 16.86
CA GLU A 34 -9.13 9.54 17.74
C GLU A 34 -10.44 9.95 17.08
N ARG A 35 -10.43 10.20 15.76
CA ARG A 35 -11.65 10.60 15.04
C ARG A 35 -12.74 9.56 15.13
N LYS A 36 -12.38 8.27 15.12
CA LYS A 36 -13.33 7.16 15.24
C LYS A 36 -13.71 6.89 16.70
N SER A 37 -12.72 6.85 17.60
CA SER A 37 -12.90 6.49 19.00
C SER A 37 -13.47 7.61 19.88
N SER A 38 -13.60 8.83 19.35
CA SER A 38 -14.06 10.03 20.07
C SER A 38 -13.27 10.40 21.34
N SER A 39 -12.11 9.76 21.54
CA SER A 39 -11.18 10.00 22.63
C SER A 39 -10.19 11.13 22.29
N ASN A 40 -9.48 11.61 23.30
CA ASN A 40 -8.46 12.67 23.23
C ASN A 40 -7.09 12.18 23.76
N ILE A 41 -6.82 10.88 23.65
CA ILE A 41 -5.62 10.24 24.19
C ILE A 41 -4.31 10.77 23.56
N ASN A 42 -4.33 11.26 22.31
CA ASN A 42 -3.18 11.91 21.65
C ASN A 42 -2.65 13.07 22.49
N TYR A 43 -3.52 13.82 23.19
CA TYR A 43 -3.08 14.90 24.07
C TYR A 43 -2.06 14.43 25.12
N PHE A 44 -2.21 13.19 25.61
CA PHE A 44 -1.27 12.60 26.57
C PHE A 44 -0.03 12.00 25.91
N ILE A 45 -0.21 11.20 24.84
CA ILE A 45 0.91 10.48 24.22
C ILE A 45 1.82 11.38 23.37
N GLU A 46 1.31 12.51 22.85
CA GLU A 46 2.09 13.48 22.07
C GLU A 46 3.20 14.13 22.92
N GLU A 47 2.95 14.35 24.21
CA GLU A 47 3.96 14.86 25.15
C GLU A 47 5.16 13.91 25.29
N TYR A 48 4.94 12.61 25.08
CA TYR A 48 5.97 11.58 25.07
C TYR A 48 6.51 11.28 23.66
N GLY A 49 6.09 12.04 22.64
CA GLY A 49 6.60 11.95 21.28
C GLY A 49 5.88 10.91 20.41
N THR A 50 4.69 10.45 20.76
CA THR A 50 3.90 9.55 19.89
C THR A 50 2.53 10.14 19.60
N SER A 51 2.07 10.08 18.34
CA SER A 51 0.69 10.43 17.98
C SER A 51 0.06 9.36 17.08
N VAL A 52 -1.26 9.18 17.19
CA VAL A 52 -2.02 8.19 16.43
C VAL A 52 -2.65 8.84 15.22
N ASN A 53 -2.42 8.26 14.05
CA ASN A 53 -3.04 8.74 12.82
C ASN A 53 -4.50 8.32 12.73
N ASN A 54 -5.29 9.11 12.01
CA ASN A 54 -6.70 8.81 11.75
C ASN A 54 -6.84 7.98 10.46
N ASP A 55 -6.05 6.91 10.35
CA ASP A 55 -5.96 6.06 9.17
C ASP A 55 -6.27 4.60 9.47
N LYS A 56 -6.17 3.76 8.44
CA LYS A 56 -6.47 2.34 8.53
C LYS A 56 -5.39 1.60 7.77
N VAL A 57 -4.72 0.66 8.42
CA VAL A 57 -3.75 -0.20 7.75
C VAL A 57 -4.50 -1.26 6.98
N ILE A 58 -4.21 -1.35 5.68
CA ILE A 58 -4.76 -2.37 4.78
C ILE A 58 -3.62 -3.15 4.15
N ARG A 59 -3.87 -4.39 3.76
CA ARG A 59 -2.91 -5.17 2.96
C ARG A 59 -2.99 -4.76 1.49
N THR A 60 -1.85 -4.80 0.80
CA THR A 60 -1.79 -4.54 -0.64
C THR A 60 -1.99 -5.79 -1.48
N SER A 61 -1.74 -6.98 -0.91
CA SER A 61 -1.93 -8.28 -1.55
C SER A 61 -2.80 -9.21 -0.69
N PHE A 62 -3.55 -10.08 -1.34
CA PHE A 62 -4.37 -11.07 -0.65
C PHE A 62 -3.47 -12.17 -0.05
N TYR A 63 -3.63 -12.43 1.26
CA TYR A 63 -2.93 -13.51 1.95
C TYR A 63 -3.70 -13.99 3.18
N LYS A 64 -3.97 -15.30 3.28
CA LYS A 64 -4.66 -16.07 4.35
C LYS A 64 -6.05 -15.58 4.82
N TYR A 65 -6.18 -14.31 5.17
CA TYR A 65 -7.38 -13.69 5.76
C TYR A 65 -8.31 -13.12 4.68
N TYR A 66 -9.58 -12.89 4.97
CA TYR A 66 -10.54 -12.36 3.98
C TYR A 66 -10.65 -10.83 4.03
N ASN A 67 -10.58 -10.24 5.23
CA ASN A 67 -10.73 -8.80 5.37
C ASN A 67 -9.42 -8.08 4.97
N PRO A 68 -9.45 -7.05 4.09
CA PRO A 68 -8.27 -6.24 3.77
C PRO A 68 -7.57 -5.62 4.97
N LYS A 69 -8.30 -5.38 6.06
CA LYS A 69 -7.79 -4.79 7.30
C LYS A 69 -7.20 -5.81 8.28
N GLU A 70 -7.28 -7.10 7.97
CA GLU A 70 -6.59 -8.17 8.71
C GLU A 70 -5.21 -8.36 8.08
N VAL A 71 -4.26 -7.49 8.47
CA VAL A 71 -2.95 -7.39 7.82
C VAL A 71 -1.95 -8.29 8.52
N LEU A 72 -1.40 -9.28 7.80
CA LEU A 72 -0.31 -10.10 8.30
C LEU A 72 1.01 -9.37 8.07
N ILE A 73 1.73 -9.08 9.16
CA ILE A 73 3.02 -8.40 9.11
C ILE A 73 4.11 -9.44 9.37
N GLN A 74 5.03 -9.59 8.40
CA GLN A 74 6.15 -10.54 8.46
C GLN A 74 7.51 -9.85 8.60
N ASP A 75 7.64 -8.64 8.06
CA ASP A 75 8.86 -7.84 7.99
C ASP A 75 8.72 -6.50 8.74
N GLY A 76 7.88 -6.46 9.77
CA GLY A 76 7.54 -5.23 10.49
C GLY A 76 8.28 -5.02 11.80
N ILE A 77 9.46 -5.62 11.99
CA ILE A 77 10.27 -5.42 13.20
C ILE A 77 11.33 -4.38 12.88
N ILE A 78 11.27 -3.23 13.55
CA ILE A 78 12.26 -2.15 13.38
C ILE A 78 13.43 -2.38 14.31
N ASN A 79 13.16 -2.68 15.58
CA ASN A 79 14.21 -2.84 16.59
C ASN A 79 14.58 -4.32 16.79
N ARG A 80 15.84 -4.68 16.52
CA ARG A 80 16.31 -6.08 16.63
C ARG A 80 16.29 -6.61 18.06
N SER A 81 16.23 -5.74 19.08
CA SER A 81 16.18 -6.14 20.48
C SER A 81 15.01 -7.09 20.76
N LEU A 82 13.86 -6.88 20.10
CA LEU A 82 12.69 -7.76 20.23
C LEU A 82 13.01 -9.20 19.83
N ILE A 83 13.68 -9.39 18.69
CA ILE A 83 14.03 -10.73 18.18
C ILE A 83 15.02 -11.40 19.12
N ASN A 84 16.03 -10.65 19.58
CA ASN A 84 17.04 -11.15 20.50
C ASN A 84 16.40 -11.59 21.83
N HIS A 85 15.51 -10.78 22.40
CA HIS A 85 14.83 -11.11 23.65
C HIS A 85 13.90 -12.32 23.46
N ALA A 86 13.11 -12.34 22.39
CA ALA A 86 12.23 -13.46 22.07
C ALA A 86 12.99 -14.79 21.88
N SER A 87 14.23 -14.73 21.36
CA SER A 87 15.08 -15.91 21.24
C SER A 87 15.64 -16.36 22.59
N GLN A 88 15.92 -15.44 23.51
CA GLN A 88 16.41 -15.73 24.86
C GLN A 88 15.33 -16.34 25.75
N THR A 89 14.08 -15.87 25.63
CA THR A 89 12.93 -16.41 26.35
C THR A 89 12.30 -17.64 25.68
N ASN A 90 12.91 -18.18 24.61
CA ASN A 90 12.42 -19.32 23.82
C ASN A 90 11.00 -19.11 23.21
N LEU A 91 10.54 -17.86 23.09
CA LEU A 91 9.26 -17.53 22.46
C LEU A 91 9.31 -17.78 20.95
N ILE A 92 10.49 -17.68 20.33
CA ILE A 92 10.69 -17.93 18.90
C ILE A 92 11.80 -18.96 18.73
N GLN A 93 11.55 -20.01 17.94
CA GLN A 93 12.59 -20.93 17.50
C GLN A 93 13.44 -20.25 16.42
N SER A 94 14.70 -19.96 16.73
CA SER A 94 15.66 -19.45 15.74
C SER A 94 15.87 -20.48 14.63
N GLN A 95 15.19 -20.29 13.50
CA GLN A 95 15.59 -20.87 12.23
C GLN A 95 16.73 -19.99 11.69
N ASN A 96 17.97 -20.47 11.78
CA ASN A 96 19.15 -19.85 11.18
C ASN A 96 18.99 -19.80 9.64
N ASN A 97 18.29 -18.80 9.11
CA ASN A 97 18.33 -18.47 7.70
C ASN A 97 19.25 -17.26 7.50
N ASN A 98 20.44 -17.55 6.95
CA ASN A 98 21.47 -16.60 6.52
C ASN A 98 21.04 -15.75 5.31
N ASN A 99 19.87 -15.12 5.37
CA ASN A 99 19.49 -14.07 4.42
C ASN A 99 19.23 -12.81 5.24
N GLY A 100 20.01 -11.75 5.02
CA GLY A 100 19.95 -10.48 5.73
C GLY A 100 18.68 -9.66 5.44
N GLY A 101 17.50 -10.23 5.67
CA GLY A 101 16.21 -9.57 5.65
C GLY A 101 15.39 -10.09 6.83
N GLY A 102 14.88 -9.19 7.67
CA GLY A 102 14.25 -9.48 8.96
C GLY A 102 13.27 -10.65 8.93
N GLY A 103 13.70 -11.79 9.49
CA GLY A 103 12.89 -12.97 9.71
C GLY A 103 12.99 -13.36 11.17
N GLY A 104 11.86 -13.33 11.90
CA GLY A 104 11.80 -13.81 13.27
C GLY A 104 10.39 -13.84 13.86
N LEU A 105 9.65 -12.73 13.77
CA LEU A 105 8.31 -12.60 14.36
C LEU A 105 7.29 -12.13 13.30
N SER A 106 6.32 -13.00 13.01
CA SER A 106 5.17 -12.70 12.15
C SER A 106 3.89 -12.63 12.98
N TYR A 107 3.18 -11.51 12.87
CA TYR A 107 2.00 -11.24 13.69
C TYR A 107 0.89 -10.62 12.84
N LEU A 108 -0.34 -10.84 13.27
CA LEU A 108 -1.53 -10.29 12.65
C LEU A 108 -1.87 -8.94 13.29
N TYR A 109 -2.01 -7.92 12.46
CA TYR A 109 -2.36 -6.55 12.82
C TYR A 109 -3.75 -6.18 12.27
N PRO A 110 -4.84 -6.60 12.96
CA PRO A 110 -6.19 -6.41 12.48
C PRO A 110 -6.76 -5.05 12.88
N PHE A 111 -7.36 -4.32 11.94
CA PHE A 111 -8.10 -3.07 12.23
C PHE A 111 -7.28 -2.05 13.04
N GLY A 112 -6.01 -1.86 12.69
CA GLY A 112 -5.13 -0.91 13.35
C GLY A 112 -4.92 0.39 12.58
N ALA A 113 -4.47 1.42 13.29
CA ALA A 113 -3.98 2.68 12.75
C ALA A 113 -2.45 2.74 12.75
N THR A 114 -1.85 3.67 12.02
CA THR A 114 -0.41 3.93 12.11
C THR A 114 -0.09 5.00 13.16
N LEU A 115 1.16 5.05 13.60
CA LEU A 115 1.67 6.01 14.59
C LEU A 115 2.69 6.96 13.94
N ASN A 116 2.72 8.21 14.42
CA ASN A 116 3.88 9.08 14.26
C ASN A 116 4.70 8.99 15.54
N VAL A 117 5.99 8.72 15.41
CA VAL A 117 6.89 8.53 16.55
C VAL A 117 8.09 9.43 16.39
N ALA A 118 8.34 10.24 17.40
CA ALA A 118 9.48 11.12 17.54
C ALA A 118 10.07 10.95 18.95
N LYS A 119 11.32 11.39 19.12
CA LYS A 119 11.96 11.37 20.44
C LYS A 119 11.12 12.20 21.43
N PRO A 120 10.93 11.72 22.68
CA PRO A 120 11.66 10.64 23.35
C PRO A 120 11.19 9.20 23.07
N SER A 121 10.03 8.98 22.45
CA SER A 121 9.55 7.64 22.08
C SER A 121 10.37 7.01 20.96
N LEU A 122 10.46 5.69 20.97
CA LEU A 122 11.22 4.90 20.00
C LEU A 122 10.27 3.98 19.21
N PRO A 123 10.30 4.00 17.87
CA PRO A 123 9.49 3.10 17.06
C PRO A 123 10.09 1.70 17.08
N VAL A 124 9.24 0.70 17.30
CA VAL A 124 9.69 -0.69 17.50
C VAL A 124 9.13 -1.63 16.45
N LEU A 125 7.88 -1.40 16.02
CA LEU A 125 7.21 -2.16 14.97
C LEU A 125 6.75 -1.23 13.86
N SER A 126 6.68 -1.77 12.64
CA SER A 126 6.14 -1.12 11.46
C SER A 126 5.07 -1.96 10.79
N THR A 127 4.35 -1.35 9.84
CA THR A 127 3.37 -2.00 8.98
C THR A 127 4.02 -2.98 7.98
N GLY A 128 5.34 -2.97 7.80
CA GLY A 128 6.05 -3.80 6.81
C GLY A 128 5.86 -3.31 5.37
N LYS A 129 6.44 -4.02 4.39
CA LYS A 129 6.42 -3.62 2.97
C LYS A 129 5.15 -4.06 2.22
N THR A 130 4.43 -5.03 2.75
CA THR A 130 3.26 -5.68 2.11
C THR A 130 1.91 -5.07 2.53
N SER A 131 1.95 -3.89 3.16
CA SER A 131 0.79 -3.18 3.66
C SER A 131 0.80 -1.73 3.18
N PHE A 132 -0.35 -1.07 3.32
CA PHE A 132 -0.54 0.32 3.01
C PHE A 132 -1.13 1.04 4.23
N PRO A 133 -0.52 2.16 4.67
CA PRO A 133 0.71 2.74 4.15
C PRO A 133 1.97 1.89 4.52
N PRO A 134 2.96 1.76 3.61
CA PRO A 134 4.09 0.84 3.80
C PRO A 134 5.15 1.40 4.76
N CYS A 135 5.77 0.53 5.56
CA CYS A 135 6.86 0.82 6.49
C CYS A 135 6.54 1.98 7.46
N ARG A 136 5.32 2.06 7.97
CA ARG A 136 4.90 3.08 8.94
C ARG A 136 4.90 2.52 10.36
N PRO A 137 5.25 3.28 11.40
CA PRO A 137 5.25 2.78 12.77
C PRO A 137 3.87 2.27 13.22
N THR A 138 3.82 1.14 13.92
CA THR A 138 2.61 0.55 14.52
C THR A 138 2.70 0.41 16.04
N CYS A 139 3.93 0.40 16.57
CA CYS A 139 4.20 0.34 17.99
C CYS A 139 5.35 1.27 18.37
N SER A 140 5.21 2.00 19.47
CA SER A 140 6.30 2.78 20.07
C SER A 140 6.49 2.41 21.54
N PHE A 141 7.75 2.45 21.97
CA PHE A 141 8.17 2.29 23.36
C PHE A 141 8.68 3.63 23.89
N TYR A 142 8.32 3.91 25.13
CA TYR A 142 8.80 5.06 25.88
C TYR A 142 9.33 4.60 27.24
N GLU A 143 10.50 5.11 27.61
CA GLU A 143 11.12 4.88 28.92
C GLU A 143 11.50 6.24 29.50
N HIS A 144 11.08 6.52 30.74
CA HIS A 144 11.36 7.80 31.39
C HIS A 144 12.83 7.89 31.85
N GLU A 145 13.50 9.02 31.58
CA GLU A 145 14.94 9.21 31.80
C GLU A 145 15.31 9.54 33.27
N THR A 146 14.92 8.70 34.22
CA THR A 146 15.38 8.79 35.61
C THR A 146 16.14 7.53 36.03
N ASN A 147 17.48 7.58 35.95
CA ASN A 147 18.43 6.65 36.56
C ASN A 147 17.98 5.16 36.64
N ASN A 148 17.92 4.49 35.48
CA ASN A 148 17.69 3.04 35.35
C ASN A 148 16.38 2.47 35.94
N ASP A 149 15.52 3.29 36.55
CA ASP A 149 14.26 2.87 37.17
C ASP A 149 13.16 3.89 36.86
N GLY A 150 12.93 4.08 35.56
CA GLY A 150 11.91 4.98 35.01
C GLY A 150 10.67 4.22 34.57
N GLY A 151 9.52 4.91 34.61
CA GLY A 151 8.27 4.36 34.10
C GLY A 151 8.35 4.01 32.62
N ARG A 152 7.60 2.98 32.22
CA ARG A 152 7.58 2.47 30.85
C ARG A 152 6.19 2.58 30.25
N MET A 153 6.14 2.97 28.99
CA MET A 153 4.91 3.05 28.24
C MET A 153 5.06 2.37 26.88
N ILE A 154 4.06 1.57 26.51
CA ILE A 154 3.91 0.98 25.18
C ILE A 154 2.66 1.57 24.55
N ILE A 155 2.77 2.02 23.30
CA ILE A 155 1.64 2.48 22.51
C ILE A 155 1.53 1.59 21.28
N PHE A 156 0.40 0.91 21.14
CA PHE A 156 0.13 -0.01 20.03
C PHE A 156 -1.13 0.37 19.29
N GLY A 157 -1.02 0.54 17.97
CA GLY A 157 -2.10 1.04 17.11
C GLY A 157 -3.25 0.05 16.84
N SER A 158 -3.21 -1.17 17.39
CA SER A 158 -4.20 -2.23 17.15
C SER A 158 -4.50 -3.10 18.39
N GLY A 159 -5.42 -2.65 19.25
CA GLY A 159 -5.92 -3.45 20.37
C GLY A 159 -6.65 -4.73 19.94
N HIS A 160 -7.20 -4.76 18.72
CA HIS A 160 -7.86 -5.95 18.18
C HIS A 160 -6.92 -7.15 18.03
N GLY A 161 -5.61 -6.94 17.90
CA GLY A 161 -4.62 -8.02 17.80
C GLY A 161 -4.58 -8.94 19.02
N PHE A 162 -5.00 -8.43 20.18
CA PHE A 162 -4.98 -9.13 21.47
C PHE A 162 -6.35 -9.56 21.98
N ILE A 163 -7.38 -9.52 21.14
CA ILE A 163 -8.71 -10.07 21.45
C ILE A 163 -8.72 -11.57 21.13
N ASP A 164 -9.56 -12.35 21.82
CA ASP A 164 -9.77 -13.80 21.65
C ASP A 164 -9.81 -14.28 20.19
N LYS A 165 -10.41 -13.50 19.29
CA LYS A 165 -10.51 -13.82 17.85
C LYS A 165 -9.14 -13.89 17.15
N TYR A 166 -8.16 -13.13 17.61
CA TYR A 166 -6.88 -12.89 16.93
C TYR A 166 -5.66 -13.27 17.77
N ILE A 167 -5.78 -13.36 19.10
CA ILE A 167 -4.65 -13.65 19.99
C ILE A 167 -3.97 -14.98 19.66
N ASN A 168 -4.74 -16.03 19.33
CA ASN A 168 -4.23 -17.35 18.99
C ASN A 168 -3.79 -17.49 17.52
N LYS A 169 -3.81 -16.41 16.73
CA LYS A 169 -3.43 -16.44 15.31
C LYS A 169 -1.98 -16.00 15.15
N GLU A 170 -1.26 -16.71 14.28
CA GLU A 170 0.16 -16.46 14.00
C GLU A 170 0.99 -16.43 15.31
N GLN A 171 1.78 -15.40 15.57
CA GLN A 171 2.57 -15.25 16.81
C GLN A 171 2.09 -14.07 17.67
N ASN A 172 0.79 -13.78 17.67
CA ASN A 172 0.21 -12.68 18.46
C ASN A 172 0.36 -12.89 19.97
N VAL A 173 0.29 -14.13 20.47
CA VAL A 173 0.59 -14.46 21.88
C VAL A 173 2.01 -14.05 22.22
N ASN A 174 2.99 -14.49 21.42
CA ASN A 174 4.40 -14.19 21.65
C ASN A 174 4.68 -12.68 21.61
N LEU A 175 4.00 -11.94 20.72
CA LEU A 175 4.11 -10.48 20.68
C LEU A 175 3.57 -9.84 21.96
N PHE A 176 2.44 -10.34 22.47
CA PHE A 176 1.85 -9.84 23.71
C PHE A 176 2.76 -10.15 24.92
N ASP A 177 3.33 -11.35 24.98
CA ASP A 177 4.30 -11.72 26.01
C ASP A 177 5.54 -10.81 25.96
N LEU A 178 6.05 -10.48 24.78
CA LEU A 178 7.15 -9.51 24.63
C LEU A 178 6.81 -8.11 25.15
N PHE A 179 5.55 -7.67 24.99
CA PHE A 179 5.10 -6.39 25.55
C PHE A 179 5.04 -6.44 27.08
N LEU A 180 4.58 -7.56 27.65
CA LEU A 180 4.59 -7.76 29.09
C LEU A 180 6.02 -7.83 29.64
N ASP A 181 6.91 -8.56 28.97
CA ASP A 181 8.33 -8.65 29.30
C ASP A 181 8.99 -7.26 29.28
N TYR A 182 8.68 -6.41 28.29
CA TYR A 182 9.18 -5.03 28.30
C TYR A 182 8.68 -4.19 29.45
N LEU A 183 7.43 -4.37 29.87
CA LEU A 183 6.92 -3.66 31.04
C LEU A 183 7.51 -4.23 32.34
N GLN A 184 7.85 -5.52 32.40
CA GLN A 184 8.29 -6.19 33.63
C GLN A 184 9.82 -6.21 33.80
N ASP A 185 10.57 -6.60 32.78
CA ASP A 185 12.02 -6.82 32.85
C ASP A 185 12.80 -5.54 32.58
N LYS A 186 13.44 -5.01 33.63
CA LYS A 186 14.28 -3.81 33.57
C LYS A 186 15.49 -3.97 32.63
N GLN A 187 15.94 -5.20 32.38
CA GLN A 187 17.09 -5.47 31.50
C GLN A 187 16.73 -5.36 30.02
N PHE A 188 15.46 -5.51 29.66
CA PHE A 188 15.03 -5.41 28.27
C PHE A 188 15.03 -3.96 27.80
N LYS A 189 16.14 -3.54 27.17
CA LYS A 189 16.31 -2.21 26.59
C LYS A 189 16.33 -2.27 25.06
N PRO A 190 15.64 -1.33 24.37
CA PRO A 190 15.67 -1.26 22.91
C PRO A 190 17.08 -0.94 22.40
N ASN A 191 17.43 -1.45 21.22
CA ASN A 191 18.70 -1.11 20.59
C ASN A 191 18.70 0.35 20.15
N MET A 192 19.69 1.13 20.60
CA MET A 192 19.78 2.57 20.30
C MET A 192 20.15 2.88 18.85
N ILE A 193 20.87 1.98 18.16
CA ILE A 193 21.28 2.18 16.76
C ILE A 193 20.06 2.13 15.86
N ASP A 194 19.24 1.09 16.03
CA ASP A 194 18.01 0.91 15.28
C ASP A 194 16.96 1.99 15.66
N ALA A 195 16.99 2.45 16.91
CA ALA A 195 16.12 3.53 17.38
C ALA A 195 16.51 4.92 16.84
N LEU A 196 17.80 5.16 16.56
CA LEU A 196 18.29 6.41 15.99
C LEU A 196 17.97 6.53 14.50
N ASN A 197 18.08 5.43 13.76
CA ASN A 197 17.81 5.37 12.32
C ASN A 197 16.80 4.25 12.01
N PRO A 198 15.52 4.43 12.37
CA PRO A 198 14.49 3.44 12.09
C PRO A 198 14.19 3.37 10.59
N GLU A 199 14.02 2.16 10.05
CA GLU A 199 13.60 1.91 8.66
C GLU A 199 12.09 2.19 8.47
N ILE A 200 11.70 3.46 8.61
CA ILE A 200 10.32 3.91 8.48
C ILE A 200 10.17 4.93 7.35
N ASN A 201 8.98 4.95 6.74
CA ASN A 201 8.63 5.92 5.71
C ASN A 201 7.87 7.11 6.30
N ASP A 202 7.99 8.24 5.62
CA ASP A 202 7.15 9.41 5.87
C ASP A 202 5.67 9.13 5.56
N TYR A 203 4.80 9.87 6.22
CA TYR A 203 3.37 9.74 6.00
C TYR A 203 2.96 10.40 4.69
N HIS A 204 2.76 9.61 3.65
CA HIS A 204 2.20 10.08 2.40
C HIS A 204 0.68 9.94 2.42
N VAL A 205 -0.02 11.07 2.38
CA VAL A 205 -1.46 11.10 2.19
C VAL A 205 -1.72 10.94 0.69
N VAL A 206 -2.35 9.84 0.30
CA VAL A 206 -2.88 9.70 -1.05
C VAL A 206 -4.24 10.41 -1.09
N PRO A 207 -4.45 11.36 -2.01
CA PRO A 207 -5.72 12.04 -2.12
C PRO A 207 -6.82 11.05 -2.54
N ASP A 208 -8.06 11.33 -2.16
CA ASP A 208 -9.20 10.50 -2.54
C ASP A 208 -9.42 10.56 -4.05
N LEU A 209 -8.94 9.52 -4.74
CA LEU A 209 -9.04 9.40 -6.19
C LEU A 209 -10.49 9.28 -6.63
N GLU A 210 -11.38 8.69 -5.84
CA GLU A 210 -12.79 8.56 -6.21
C GLU A 210 -13.48 9.93 -6.21
N LEU A 211 -13.21 10.74 -5.18
CA LEU A 211 -13.69 12.11 -5.12
C LEU A 211 -13.12 12.94 -6.28
N LEU A 212 -11.80 12.88 -6.50
CA LEU A 212 -11.13 13.62 -7.58
C LEU A 212 -11.56 13.18 -8.98
N CYS A 213 -11.88 11.90 -9.19
CA CYS A 213 -12.40 11.41 -10.47
C CYS A 213 -13.84 11.87 -10.73
N ASN A 214 -14.62 12.09 -9.67
CA ASN A 214 -16.00 12.59 -9.77
C ASN A 214 -16.05 14.11 -9.97
N ASP A 215 -15.00 14.84 -9.62
CA ASP A 215 -14.87 16.24 -9.96
C ASP A 215 -14.67 16.36 -11.48
N PRO A 216 -15.59 17.03 -12.22
CA PRO A 216 -15.41 17.21 -13.64
C PRO A 216 -14.16 18.06 -13.85
N MET A 217 -13.15 17.46 -14.47
CA MET A 217 -11.96 18.19 -14.94
C MET A 217 -12.43 19.23 -15.97
N LEU A 218 -12.65 20.48 -15.54
CA LEU A 218 -13.10 21.59 -16.39
C LEU A 218 -12.00 22.11 -17.34
N TYR A 219 -10.91 21.37 -17.49
CA TYR A 219 -9.71 21.82 -18.15
C TYR A 219 -9.42 20.98 -19.38
N LEU A 220 -9.72 21.57 -20.55
CA LEU A 220 -9.36 21.10 -21.88
C LEU A 220 -8.16 21.88 -22.41
N GLU A 221 -7.36 22.48 -21.53
CA GLU A 221 -6.09 23.08 -21.92
C GLU A 221 -5.11 21.92 -22.15
N GLU A 222 -4.68 21.76 -23.40
CA GLU A 222 -3.56 20.88 -23.72
C GLU A 222 -2.38 21.30 -22.83
N SER A 223 -1.76 20.34 -22.15
CA SER A 223 -0.51 20.62 -21.44
C SER A 223 0.44 21.26 -22.45
N GLU A 224 0.91 22.48 -22.17
CA GLU A 224 1.91 23.15 -22.99
C GLU A 224 3.05 22.16 -23.26
N GLU A 225 3.43 21.99 -24.52
CA GLU A 225 4.53 21.10 -24.88
C GLU A 225 5.75 21.46 -24.05
N LEU A 226 6.33 20.45 -23.39
CA LEU A 226 7.53 20.66 -22.60
C LEU A 226 8.61 21.24 -23.51
N PRO A 227 9.26 22.34 -23.10
CA PRO A 227 10.33 22.91 -23.89
C PRO A 227 11.42 21.87 -24.11
N ILE A 228 11.91 21.79 -25.36
CA ILE A 228 12.94 20.83 -25.78
C ILE A 228 14.20 20.94 -24.90
N ASP A 229 14.50 22.15 -24.42
CA ASP A 229 15.56 22.41 -23.45
C ASP A 229 15.00 22.42 -22.02
N TYR A 230 15.20 21.32 -21.30
CA TYR A 230 14.75 21.12 -19.91
C TYR A 230 15.32 22.16 -18.93
N SER A 231 16.42 22.82 -19.26
CA SER A 231 17.04 23.84 -18.39
C SER A 231 16.13 25.06 -18.18
N THR A 232 15.21 25.32 -19.13
CA THR A 232 14.22 26.41 -19.06
C THR A 232 13.18 26.22 -17.96
N LEU A 233 12.90 24.97 -17.57
CA LEU A 233 11.99 24.62 -16.48
C LEU A 233 12.55 25.03 -15.11
N PHE A 234 13.88 25.15 -15.00
CA PHE A 234 14.59 25.53 -13.77
C PHE A 234 14.82 27.04 -13.65
N SER A 235 14.09 27.85 -14.43
CA SER A 235 14.20 29.31 -14.37
C SER A 235 13.85 29.83 -12.98
N ARG A 236 14.88 30.30 -12.25
CA ARG A 236 14.75 31.06 -11.00
C ARG A 236 14.18 32.47 -11.19
N LYS A 237 13.89 32.89 -12.43
CA LYS A 237 13.22 34.18 -12.67
C LYS A 237 11.81 34.08 -12.12
N ILE A 238 11.62 34.68 -10.95
CA ILE A 238 10.31 34.90 -10.33
C ILE A 238 9.40 35.50 -11.41
N LYS A 239 8.38 34.76 -11.86
CA LYS A 239 7.33 35.31 -12.71
C LYS A 239 6.61 36.38 -11.88
N LYS A 240 7.01 37.63 -12.04
CA LYS A 240 6.41 38.77 -11.34
C LYS A 240 5.02 39.00 -11.92
N ILE A 241 3.98 38.92 -11.09
CA ILE A 241 2.66 39.41 -11.46
C ILE A 241 2.82 40.91 -11.72
N SER A 242 2.66 41.31 -12.98
CA SER A 242 2.96 42.66 -13.44
C SER A 242 1.66 43.34 -13.88
N ASN A 243 1.32 44.44 -13.24
CA ASN A 243 0.15 45.25 -13.60
C ASN A 243 0.43 46.19 -14.80
N LEU A 244 1.57 46.04 -15.48
CA LEU A 244 1.93 46.88 -16.64
C LEU A 244 0.87 46.79 -17.76
N SER A 245 0.28 45.61 -17.94
CA SER A 245 -0.76 45.38 -18.95
C SER A 245 -2.11 45.99 -18.58
N LEU A 246 -2.32 46.38 -17.31
CA LEU A 246 -3.59 46.93 -16.83
C LEU A 246 -3.94 48.26 -17.52
N ALA A 247 -2.93 49.08 -17.83
CA ALA A 247 -3.13 50.34 -18.55
C ALA A 247 -3.61 50.11 -19.99
N HIS A 248 -2.99 49.16 -20.69
CA HIS A 248 -3.42 48.75 -22.03
C HIS A 248 -4.84 48.17 -22.01
N ILE A 249 -5.11 47.23 -21.12
CA ILE A 249 -6.46 46.66 -20.95
C ILE A 249 -7.49 47.78 -20.73
N ASN A 250 -7.16 48.76 -19.88
CA ASN A 250 -8.02 49.91 -19.60
C ASN A 250 -8.29 50.81 -20.82
N GLN A 251 -7.33 50.94 -21.74
CA GLN A 251 -7.50 51.66 -23.00
C GLN A 251 -8.37 50.84 -23.97
N THR A 252 -8.13 49.53 -24.08
CA THR A 252 -8.90 48.64 -24.94
C THR A 252 -10.39 48.60 -24.58
N PHE A 253 -10.72 48.65 -23.28
CA PHE A 253 -12.13 48.81 -22.83
C PHE A 253 -12.79 50.06 -23.42
N ASN A 254 -12.06 51.18 -23.52
CA ASN A 254 -12.57 52.42 -24.09
C ASN A 254 -12.70 52.32 -25.62
N GLU A 255 -11.74 51.70 -26.30
CA GLU A 255 -11.77 51.48 -27.76
C GLU A 255 -12.93 50.58 -28.17
N LEU A 256 -13.20 49.52 -27.40
CA LEU A 256 -14.28 48.57 -27.65
C LEU A 256 -15.64 49.06 -27.14
N GLN A 257 -15.70 50.23 -26.50
CA GLN A 257 -16.92 50.78 -25.88
C GLN A 257 -17.59 49.82 -24.88
N ILE A 258 -16.78 49.02 -24.17
CA ILE A 258 -17.27 48.08 -23.17
C ILE A 258 -17.21 48.74 -21.79
N GLU A 259 -18.34 48.74 -21.07
CA GLU A 259 -18.39 49.26 -19.71
C GLU A 259 -17.51 48.45 -18.74
N LYS A 260 -16.66 49.14 -17.98
CA LYS A 260 -15.84 48.55 -16.91
C LYS A 260 -16.70 48.23 -15.68
N ARG A 261 -17.42 47.11 -15.73
CA ARG A 261 -18.20 46.59 -14.61
C ARG A 261 -17.69 45.22 -14.19
N THR A 262 -17.83 44.89 -12.91
CA THR A 262 -17.58 43.53 -12.44
C THR A 262 -18.50 42.59 -13.21
N LEU A 263 -17.94 41.50 -13.75
CA LEU A 263 -18.71 40.52 -14.52
C LEU A 263 -19.80 39.96 -13.62
N GLN A 264 -21.04 40.36 -13.89
CA GLN A 264 -22.21 39.75 -13.28
C GLN A 264 -22.55 38.50 -14.07
N VAL A 265 -23.04 37.47 -13.37
CA VAL A 265 -23.57 36.28 -14.02
C VAL A 265 -24.78 36.72 -14.85
N ILE A 266 -24.57 36.93 -16.15
CA ILE A 266 -25.64 37.15 -17.10
C ILE A 266 -26.39 35.83 -17.17
N LYS A 267 -27.60 35.77 -16.62
CA LYS A 267 -28.48 34.64 -16.88
C LYS A 267 -28.76 34.65 -18.38
N PRO A 268 -28.32 33.63 -19.15
CA PRO A 268 -28.52 33.63 -20.58
C PRO A 268 -30.02 33.70 -20.86
N HIS A 269 -30.46 34.76 -21.53
CA HIS A 269 -31.77 34.80 -22.16
C HIS A 269 -31.61 34.12 -23.51
N PHE A 270 -31.92 32.83 -23.55
CA PHE A 270 -31.98 32.09 -24.80
C PHE A 270 -33.24 32.52 -25.54
N GLU A 271 -33.11 33.48 -26.46
CA GLU A 271 -34.23 33.89 -27.35
C GLU A 271 -34.61 32.80 -28.36
N THR A 272 -33.79 31.74 -28.48
CA THR A 272 -34.04 30.60 -29.35
C THR A 272 -34.08 29.31 -28.51
N PRO A 273 -35.07 28.41 -28.73
CA PRO A 273 -35.01 27.08 -28.14
C PRO A 273 -33.70 26.41 -28.55
N LEU A 274 -33.12 25.60 -27.65
CA LEU A 274 -31.88 24.85 -27.87
C LEU A 274 -31.78 24.37 -29.32
N PRO A 275 -30.66 24.64 -30.02
CA PRO A 275 -30.46 24.09 -31.36
C PRO A 275 -30.71 22.58 -31.30
N GLY A 276 -31.44 22.05 -32.27
CA GLY A 276 -31.80 20.64 -32.30
C GLY A 276 -30.56 19.76 -32.15
N LEU A 277 -30.58 18.83 -31.20
CA LEU A 277 -29.49 17.90 -30.93
C LEU A 277 -29.07 17.20 -32.24
N GLN A 278 -27.89 17.56 -32.75
CA GLN A 278 -27.26 16.81 -33.83
C GLN A 278 -26.40 15.70 -33.22
N PRO A 279 -26.59 14.44 -33.63
CA PRO A 279 -25.70 13.35 -33.23
C PRO A 279 -24.28 13.64 -33.73
N ALA A 280 -23.28 13.33 -32.91
CA ALA A 280 -21.89 13.50 -33.27
C ALA A 280 -21.57 12.68 -34.53
N VAL A 281 -21.25 13.38 -35.62
CA VAL A 281 -20.89 12.76 -36.91
C VAL A 281 -19.45 12.25 -36.91
N TYR A 282 -18.68 12.59 -35.88
CA TYR A 282 -17.31 12.14 -35.66
C TYR A 282 -17.28 11.14 -34.52
N MET A 283 -16.63 10.00 -34.73
CA MET A 283 -16.35 9.07 -33.63
C MET A 283 -15.43 9.77 -32.61
N PRO A 284 -15.67 9.58 -31.30
CA PRO A 284 -14.76 10.05 -30.27
C PRO A 284 -13.35 9.49 -30.53
N VAL A 285 -12.37 10.39 -30.61
CA VAL A 285 -10.97 10.02 -30.80
C VAL A 285 -10.44 9.51 -29.46
N PHE A 286 -10.44 8.19 -29.28
CA PHE A 286 -9.77 7.57 -28.14
C PHE A 286 -8.26 7.72 -28.29
N ARG A 287 -7.56 7.96 -27.17
CA ARG A 287 -6.10 7.85 -27.16
C ARG A 287 -5.74 6.42 -27.56
N ALA A 288 -4.96 6.26 -28.62
CA ALA A 288 -4.43 4.96 -29.00
C ALA A 288 -3.58 4.42 -27.84
N HIS A 289 -3.76 3.15 -27.49
CA HIS A 289 -2.91 2.50 -26.50
C HIS A 289 -1.44 2.62 -26.93
N THR A 290 -0.56 2.80 -25.94
CA THR A 290 0.89 2.70 -26.17
C THR A 290 1.20 1.34 -26.78
N LYS A 291 2.16 1.31 -27.71
CA LYS A 291 2.59 0.05 -28.33
C LYS A 291 3.10 -0.89 -27.22
N PRO A 292 2.86 -2.22 -27.33
CA PRO A 292 3.35 -3.16 -26.34
C PRO A 292 4.88 -3.11 -26.25
N GLU A 293 5.41 -3.22 -25.03
CA GLU A 293 6.85 -3.19 -24.77
C GLU A 293 7.50 -4.49 -25.26
N LEU A 294 7.98 -4.46 -26.51
CA LEU A 294 8.62 -5.60 -27.20
C LEU A 294 9.86 -6.13 -26.47
N GLU A 295 10.51 -5.32 -25.63
CA GLU A 295 11.70 -5.71 -24.85
C GLU A 295 11.41 -6.78 -23.79
N LEU A 296 10.14 -6.91 -23.36
CA LEU A 296 9.71 -7.90 -22.39
C LEU A 296 9.31 -9.25 -23.04
N PHE A 297 9.30 -9.33 -24.38
CA PHE A 297 8.94 -10.54 -25.12
C PHE A 297 10.18 -11.31 -25.57
N ASP A 298 10.21 -12.61 -25.28
CA ASP A 298 11.21 -13.54 -25.83
C ASP A 298 10.87 -13.85 -27.29
N LEU A 299 11.35 -12.97 -28.19
CA LEU A 299 11.11 -13.06 -29.63
C LEU A 299 11.69 -14.34 -30.23
N ASP A 300 12.81 -14.83 -29.70
CA ASP A 300 13.45 -16.05 -30.19
C ASP A 300 12.58 -17.28 -29.88
N ASN A 301 11.91 -17.29 -28.73
CA ASN A 301 10.94 -18.32 -28.43
C ASN A 301 9.68 -18.17 -29.30
N GLU A 302 9.14 -16.96 -29.49
CA GLU A 302 7.91 -16.79 -30.28
C GLU A 302 8.08 -17.14 -31.76
N PHE A 303 9.20 -16.75 -32.38
CA PHE A 303 9.49 -17.06 -33.79
C PHE A 303 10.07 -18.47 -34.03
N ALA A 304 10.33 -19.25 -32.97
CA ALA A 304 10.81 -20.61 -33.12
C ALA A 304 9.78 -21.50 -33.84
N SER A 305 10.27 -22.39 -34.70
CA SER A 305 9.41 -23.38 -35.36
C SER A 305 8.74 -24.31 -34.34
N VAL A 306 7.57 -24.84 -34.70
CA VAL A 306 6.79 -25.79 -33.87
C VAL A 306 7.67 -26.95 -33.39
N GLN A 307 8.55 -27.47 -34.25
CA GLN A 307 9.47 -28.56 -33.94
C GLN A 307 10.51 -28.17 -32.88
N SER A 308 11.08 -26.96 -32.98
CA SER A 308 12.04 -26.45 -32.00
C SER A 308 11.37 -26.20 -30.65
N LYS A 309 10.15 -25.64 -30.64
CA LYS A 309 9.34 -25.45 -29.43
C LYS A 309 9.05 -26.78 -28.72
N LEU A 310 8.64 -27.81 -29.45
CA LEU A 310 8.40 -29.15 -28.89
C LEU A 310 9.67 -29.81 -28.35
N ALA A 311 10.81 -29.67 -29.04
CA ALA A 311 12.08 -30.21 -28.57
C ALA A 311 12.56 -29.52 -27.28
N LYS A 312 12.41 -28.20 -27.18
CA LYS A 312 12.68 -27.44 -25.95
C LYS A 312 11.76 -27.88 -24.81
N LEU A 313 10.47 -28.07 -25.08
CA LEU A 313 9.50 -28.54 -24.09
C LEU A 313 9.83 -29.95 -23.59
N ALA A 314 10.23 -30.86 -24.48
CA ALA A 314 10.61 -32.23 -24.14
C ALA A 314 11.85 -32.28 -23.24
N ASN A 315 12.82 -31.40 -23.45
CA ASN A 315 14.00 -31.29 -22.58
C ASN A 315 13.70 -30.65 -21.22
N LYS A 316 12.60 -29.89 -21.11
CA LYS A 316 12.20 -29.17 -19.89
C LYS A 316 11.38 -30.05 -18.93
N CYS A 317 10.64 -31.03 -19.44
CA CYS A 317 9.70 -31.83 -18.65
C CYS A 317 10.31 -33.18 -18.23
N ASN A 318 9.99 -33.63 -17.02
CA ASN A 318 10.34 -34.97 -16.53
C ASN A 318 9.10 -35.90 -16.51
N ASN A 319 9.28 -37.17 -16.16
CA ASN A 319 8.19 -38.17 -16.10
C ASN A 319 7.06 -37.83 -15.12
N ASN A 320 7.24 -36.85 -14.23
CA ASN A 320 6.21 -36.40 -13.30
C ASN A 320 5.32 -35.27 -13.89
N ASP A 321 5.73 -34.65 -14.99
CA ASP A 321 5.10 -33.45 -15.58
C ASP A 321 4.32 -33.77 -16.87
N ILE A 322 3.83 -35.00 -17.00
CA ILE A 322 3.21 -35.51 -18.23
C ILE A 322 1.97 -34.69 -18.63
N ASP A 323 1.16 -34.27 -17.67
CA ASP A 323 -0.05 -33.48 -17.94
C ASP A 323 0.28 -32.08 -18.48
N TYR A 324 1.31 -31.44 -17.93
CA TYR A 324 1.82 -30.15 -18.41
C TYR A 324 2.39 -30.29 -19.82
N PHE A 325 3.20 -31.33 -20.06
CA PHE A 325 3.78 -31.61 -21.37
C PHE A 325 2.72 -31.80 -22.46
N ILE A 326 1.64 -32.53 -22.18
CA ILE A 326 0.56 -32.80 -23.13
C ILE A 326 -0.24 -31.51 -23.45
N CYS A 327 -0.52 -30.69 -22.44
CA CYS A 327 -1.28 -29.46 -22.62
C CYS A 327 -0.49 -28.41 -23.43
N GLU A 328 0.76 -28.17 -23.07
CA GLU A 328 1.65 -27.23 -23.79
C GLU A 328 1.94 -27.70 -25.21
N SER A 329 2.17 -29.01 -25.41
CA SER A 329 2.34 -29.56 -26.76
C SER A 329 1.10 -29.34 -27.64
N GLY A 330 -0.11 -29.45 -27.05
CA GLY A 330 -1.36 -29.17 -27.74
C GLY A 330 -1.49 -27.71 -28.18
N LEU A 331 -1.05 -26.77 -27.33
CA LEU A 331 -1.00 -25.34 -27.63
C LEU A 331 0.03 -25.02 -28.72
N ILE A 332 1.24 -25.57 -28.63
CA ILE A 332 2.31 -25.36 -29.62
C ILE A 332 1.90 -25.84 -31.03
N VAL A 333 1.08 -26.91 -31.10
CA VAL A 333 0.55 -27.45 -32.36
C VAL A 333 -0.67 -26.67 -32.87
N GLY A 334 -1.22 -25.75 -32.07
CA GLY A 334 -2.36 -24.90 -32.45
C GLY A 334 -3.70 -25.60 -32.40
N LEU A 335 -3.93 -26.46 -31.39
CA LEU A 335 -5.25 -27.04 -31.15
C LEU A 335 -6.13 -26.08 -30.37
N ASP A 336 -7.36 -25.83 -30.82
CA ASP A 336 -8.31 -24.94 -30.15
C ASP A 336 -8.75 -25.51 -28.79
N MET A 337 -8.26 -24.90 -27.72
CA MET A 337 -8.51 -25.33 -26.33
C MET A 337 -9.79 -24.74 -25.73
N ALA A 338 -10.46 -23.83 -26.43
CA ALA A 338 -11.56 -23.00 -25.91
C ALA A 338 -12.84 -23.75 -25.50
N ASN A 339 -13.03 -25.01 -25.95
CA ASN A 339 -14.26 -25.78 -25.73
C ASN A 339 -14.12 -26.93 -24.71
N LEU A 340 -12.99 -27.03 -24.01
CA LEU A 340 -12.66 -28.20 -23.17
C LEU A 340 -13.07 -28.00 -21.71
N LYS A 341 -14.14 -28.67 -21.28
CA LYS A 341 -14.56 -28.73 -19.87
C LYS A 341 -13.51 -29.49 -19.03
N GLU A 342 -13.14 -28.90 -17.89
CA GLU A 342 -11.93 -29.09 -17.07
C GLU A 342 -11.52 -30.52 -16.64
N LYS A 343 -12.32 -31.57 -16.84
CA LYS A 343 -12.05 -32.88 -16.20
C LYS A 343 -11.19 -33.88 -16.98
N ASN A 344 -10.90 -33.67 -18.27
CA ASN A 344 -10.11 -34.63 -19.08
C ASN A 344 -9.38 -33.98 -20.29
N ILE A 345 -8.69 -32.87 -20.06
CA ILE A 345 -8.05 -32.08 -21.13
C ILE A 345 -6.98 -32.91 -21.87
N CYS A 346 -6.07 -33.57 -21.15
CA CYS A 346 -4.96 -34.33 -21.75
C CYS A 346 -5.43 -35.47 -22.68
N LYS A 347 -6.45 -36.24 -22.25
CA LYS A 347 -6.99 -37.35 -23.06
C LYS A 347 -7.66 -36.86 -24.34
N HIS A 348 -8.34 -35.72 -24.28
CA HIS A 348 -8.99 -35.14 -25.44
C HIS A 348 -7.99 -34.60 -26.46
N ILE A 349 -6.90 -33.97 -26.01
CA ILE A 349 -5.81 -33.52 -26.88
C ILE A 349 -5.23 -34.70 -27.65
N LEU A 350 -4.89 -35.79 -26.96
CA LEU A 350 -4.35 -37.00 -27.59
C LEU A 350 -5.33 -37.64 -28.59
N TYR A 351 -6.62 -37.67 -28.26
CA TYR A 351 -7.67 -38.15 -29.15
C TYR A 351 -7.76 -37.31 -30.44
N MET A 352 -7.72 -35.97 -30.32
CA MET A 352 -7.75 -35.08 -31.48
C MET A 352 -6.54 -35.24 -32.39
N VAL A 353 -5.34 -35.37 -31.80
CA VAL A 353 -4.11 -35.61 -32.55
C VAL A 353 -4.19 -36.95 -33.27
N ALA A 354 -4.58 -38.02 -32.58
CA ALA A 354 -4.73 -39.35 -33.18
C ALA A 354 -5.78 -39.36 -34.30
N SER A 355 -6.93 -38.70 -34.10
CA SER A 355 -7.98 -38.57 -35.11
C SER A 355 -7.48 -37.86 -36.38
N LYS A 356 -6.75 -36.75 -36.22
CA LYS A 356 -6.15 -36.01 -37.34
C LYS A 356 -5.10 -36.85 -38.10
N ILE A 357 -4.28 -37.62 -37.39
CA ILE A 357 -3.30 -38.53 -38.01
C ILE A 357 -4.00 -39.63 -38.80
N VAL A 358 -5.07 -40.21 -38.24
CA VAL A 358 -5.86 -41.24 -38.93
C VAL A 358 -6.56 -40.67 -40.15
N SER A 359 -7.15 -39.47 -40.09
CA SER A 359 -7.74 -38.84 -41.27
C SER A 359 -6.71 -38.51 -42.34
N PHE A 360 -5.51 -38.05 -41.95
CA PHE A 360 -4.41 -37.79 -42.88
C PHE A 360 -3.94 -39.08 -43.57
N LYS A 361 -3.79 -40.18 -42.82
CA LYS A 361 -3.42 -41.48 -43.39
C LYS A 361 -4.49 -42.09 -44.30
N LYS A 362 -5.77 -41.83 -44.05
CA LYS A 362 -6.87 -42.26 -44.93
C LYS A 362 -6.83 -41.59 -46.30
N ILE A 363 -6.38 -40.33 -46.37
CA ILE A 363 -6.28 -39.54 -47.61
C ILE A 363 -5.10 -40.00 -48.48
N ASN A 364 -4.04 -40.56 -47.90
CA ASN A 364 -2.84 -41.03 -48.62
C ASN A 364 -2.94 -42.49 -49.12
N ASN A 365 -4.07 -43.15 -48.93
CA ASN A 365 -4.29 -44.55 -49.36
C ASN A 365 -5.26 -44.67 -50.56
N ASP A 366 -5.68 -43.54 -51.13
CA ASP A 366 -6.11 -43.40 -52.54
C ASP A 366 -4.97 -42.71 -53.31
#